data_AF-A0A7L2UMC5-F1
#
_entry.id   AF-A0A7L2UMC5-F1
#
_cell.length_a   1.000
_cell.length_b   1.000
_cell.length_c   1.000
_cell.angle_alpha   90.00
_cell.angle_beta   90.00
_cell.angle_gamma   90.00
#
_symmetry.space_group_name_H-M   'P 1'
#
loop_
_entity.id
_entity.type
_entity.pdbx_description
1 polymer ?
#
loop_
_entity_poly.entity_id
_entity_poly.type
_entity_poly.pdbx_seq_one_letter_code
_entity_poly.pdbx_strand_id
1 'polypeptide(L)'
;MISIHVQILLIILFLNSDCQIIPRIEECGLSCSQGIHCKSKPSSGIFNSFCHDAPASLSSMVLKSMKISTVMKCVQGSPCSLHLNIKGTLSLDENIRGLEICSLSLDTQQSQCTNVRFARKKSKMLNGKKVQVQFNCIEVNVAQHIYVTMKTVPNYCEVKLSQEYYVEAGMFDYNVDRARKVISVNVSNFLRDQDYYVRLCHKWFTCEDVGAFAVIKGKESLKSVSLKYSQLLPCLCIEGWLAIPDARRIQLCPFEN
;
A
#
# COMPACT_ATOMS: atom_id res chain seq x y z
N MET A 1 -11.31 57.34 22.06
CA MET A 1 -12.42 56.74 21.29
C MET A 1 -11.82 55.77 20.30
N ILE A 2 -12.06 54.49 20.54
CA ILE A 2 -11.42 53.33 19.91
C ILE A 2 -12.18 53.00 18.63
N SER A 3 -11.50 52.99 17.47
CA SER A 3 -12.07 52.49 16.21
C SER A 3 -11.30 51.22 15.83
N ILE A 4 -11.90 50.07 16.13
CA ILE A 4 -11.38 48.75 15.79
C ILE A 4 -11.93 48.41 14.39
N HIS A 5 -11.06 48.47 13.38
CA HIS A 5 -11.34 47.85 12.09
C HIS A 5 -11.14 46.35 12.20
N VAL A 6 -12.25 45.63 12.24
CA VAL A 6 -12.31 44.16 12.19
C VAL A 6 -12.00 43.70 10.78
N GLN A 7 -10.75 43.31 10.54
CA GLN A 7 -10.32 42.69 9.29
C GLN A 7 -10.55 41.18 9.43
N ILE A 8 -11.66 40.69 8.88
CA ILE A 8 -12.02 39.26 8.88
C ILE A 8 -11.08 38.55 7.89
N LEU A 9 -10.06 37.88 8.42
CA LEU A 9 -9.18 37.00 7.67
C LEU A 9 -9.90 35.65 7.46
N LEU A 10 -10.41 35.43 6.24
CA LEU A 10 -10.95 34.14 5.81
C LEU A 10 -9.78 33.15 5.63
N ILE A 11 -9.48 32.39 6.68
CA ILE A 11 -8.54 31.28 6.61
C ILE A 11 -9.27 30.09 5.99
N ILE A 12 -9.01 29.84 4.70
CA ILE A 12 -9.44 28.63 4.02
C ILE A 12 -8.52 27.50 4.51
N LEU A 13 -8.98 26.72 5.49
CA LEU A 13 -8.35 25.47 5.89
C LEU A 13 -8.59 24.43 4.80
N PHE A 14 -7.67 24.33 3.84
CA PHE A 14 -7.55 23.13 3.02
C PHE A 14 -7.05 22.00 3.92
N LEU A 15 -7.97 21.17 4.42
CA LEU A 15 -7.60 19.83 4.90
C LEU A 15 -7.13 19.04 3.67
N ASN A 16 -5.81 19.00 3.46
CA ASN A 16 -5.20 18.02 2.58
C ASN A 16 -5.38 16.66 3.25
N SER A 17 -6.43 15.93 2.86
CA SER A 17 -6.44 14.49 3.04
C SER A 17 -5.36 13.97 2.08
N ASP A 18 -4.22 13.54 2.62
CA ASP A 18 -3.13 12.95 1.83
C ASP A 18 -3.62 11.64 1.20
N CYS A 19 -4.34 11.75 0.09
CA CYS A 19 -4.68 10.64 -0.77
C CYS A 19 -3.39 10.21 -1.47
N GLN A 20 -2.72 9.20 -0.92
CA GLN A 20 -1.50 8.67 -1.50
C GLN A 20 -1.86 7.96 -2.81
N ILE A 21 -1.59 8.64 -3.93
CA ILE A 21 -1.66 8.04 -5.27
C ILE A 21 -0.68 6.85 -5.29
N ILE A 22 -1.15 5.67 -5.69
CA ILE A 22 -0.29 4.47 -5.85
C ILE A 22 0.82 4.85 -6.83
N PRO A 23 2.10 4.84 -6.38
CA PRO A 23 3.20 5.25 -7.23
C PRO A 23 3.32 4.32 -8.45
N ARG A 24 3.54 4.92 -9.63
CA ARG A 24 3.79 4.17 -10.86
C ARG A 24 5.26 3.86 -11.02
N ILE A 25 5.55 2.66 -11.52
CA ILE A 25 6.88 2.21 -11.91
C ILE A 25 6.86 1.70 -13.35
N GLU A 26 7.93 1.96 -14.09
CA GLU A 26 8.11 1.44 -15.45
C GLU A 26 8.54 -0.03 -15.39
N GLU A 27 9.53 -0.31 -14.57
CA GLU A 27 10.06 -1.65 -14.33
C GLU A 27 10.12 -1.95 -12.83
N CYS A 28 9.93 -3.23 -12.51
CA CYS A 28 10.20 -3.72 -11.19
C CYS A 28 11.68 -4.14 -11.09
N GLY A 29 12.24 -4.14 -9.90
CA GLY A 29 13.61 -4.54 -9.66
C GLY A 29 14.00 -4.60 -8.19
N LEU A 30 15.31 -4.60 -7.99
CA LEU A 30 15.97 -4.60 -6.70
C LEU A 30 16.90 -3.39 -6.63
N SER A 31 16.82 -2.61 -5.55
CA SER A 31 17.77 -1.54 -5.28
C SER A 31 18.31 -1.64 -3.85
N CYS A 32 19.59 -1.29 -3.70
CA CYS A 32 20.28 -1.27 -2.41
C CYS A 32 21.01 0.05 -2.23
N SER A 33 20.93 0.64 -1.03
CA SER A 33 21.58 1.91 -0.73
C SER A 33 23.07 1.72 -0.39
N GLN A 34 23.78 2.84 -0.16
CA GLN A 34 25.19 2.85 0.26
C GLN A 34 26.16 2.22 -0.75
N GLY A 35 25.82 2.22 -2.04
CA GLY A 35 26.68 1.71 -3.12
C GLY A 35 26.93 0.20 -3.04
N ILE A 36 26.08 -0.56 -2.33
CA ILE A 36 26.19 -2.01 -2.25
C ILE A 36 25.58 -2.63 -3.49
N HIS A 37 26.38 -3.39 -4.21
CA HIS A 37 25.86 -4.23 -5.26
C HIS A 37 25.14 -5.43 -4.65
N CYS A 38 23.85 -5.54 -4.93
CA CYS A 38 23.01 -6.66 -4.52
C CYS A 38 22.44 -7.37 -5.75
N LYS A 39 22.09 -8.64 -5.60
CA LYS A 39 21.48 -9.47 -6.66
C LYS A 39 20.32 -10.25 -6.08
N SER A 40 19.18 -10.22 -6.76
CA SER A 40 18.03 -11.07 -6.44
C SER A 40 18.11 -12.40 -7.19
N LYS A 41 17.65 -13.46 -6.54
CA LYS A 41 17.33 -14.74 -7.19
C LYS A 41 16.02 -15.28 -6.58
N PRO A 42 15.11 -15.84 -7.38
CA PRO A 42 13.98 -16.58 -6.85
C PRO A 42 14.45 -17.63 -5.84
N SER A 43 13.76 -17.73 -4.71
CA SER A 43 14.03 -18.73 -3.67
C SER A 43 12.93 -19.78 -3.72
N SER A 44 13.32 -21.06 -3.78
CA SER A 44 12.37 -22.16 -3.59
C SER A 44 11.98 -22.35 -2.12
N GLY A 45 12.50 -21.56 -1.18
CA GLY A 45 12.22 -21.64 0.26
C GLY A 45 12.84 -22.85 0.98
N ILE A 46 13.34 -23.85 0.24
CA ILE A 46 13.83 -25.12 0.82
C ILE A 46 15.10 -24.89 1.66
N PHE A 47 16.05 -24.07 1.20
CA PHE A 47 17.36 -23.91 1.83
C PHE A 47 17.41 -22.94 3.01
N ASN A 48 16.30 -22.24 3.32
CA ASN A 48 16.21 -21.26 4.40
C ASN A 48 14.99 -21.54 5.31
N SER A 49 14.44 -22.74 5.21
CA SER A 49 13.28 -23.23 5.96
C SER A 49 13.60 -23.36 7.44
N PHE A 50 14.75 -23.97 7.75
CA PHE A 50 15.26 -24.10 9.12
C PHE A 50 16.05 -22.85 9.50
N CYS A 51 15.84 -22.42 10.74
CA CYS A 51 16.61 -21.32 11.30
C CYS A 51 17.80 -21.85 12.10
N HIS A 52 18.86 -21.05 12.16
CA HIS A 52 20.06 -21.30 12.93
C HIS A 52 20.08 -20.41 14.17
N ASP A 53 20.80 -20.84 15.20
CA ASP A 53 21.12 -19.98 16.34
C ASP A 53 22.02 -18.82 15.90
N ALA A 54 21.69 -17.61 16.36
CA ALA A 54 22.49 -16.43 16.05
C ALA A 54 23.84 -16.49 16.78
N PRO A 55 24.96 -16.13 16.12
CA PRO A 55 26.23 -15.92 16.82
C PRO A 55 26.07 -14.90 17.95
N ALA A 56 26.79 -15.08 19.06
CA ALA A 56 26.69 -14.16 20.21
C ALA A 56 27.06 -12.70 19.86
N SER A 57 27.84 -12.48 18.80
CA SER A 57 28.19 -11.15 18.30
C SER A 57 27.08 -10.48 17.47
N LEU A 58 26.08 -11.25 17.01
CA LEU A 58 25.02 -10.76 16.15
C LEU A 58 23.89 -10.17 16.98
N SER A 59 23.60 -8.89 16.78
CA SER A 59 22.45 -8.24 17.43
C SER A 59 21.13 -8.80 16.90
N SER A 60 20.18 -9.09 17.78
CA SER A 60 18.80 -9.45 17.40
C SER A 60 18.11 -8.33 16.60
N MET A 61 18.53 -7.08 16.80
CA MET A 61 18.00 -5.91 16.11
C MET A 61 18.72 -5.58 14.79
N VAL A 62 19.36 -6.54 14.12
CA VAL A 62 20.01 -6.27 12.84
C VAL A 62 18.99 -5.81 11.79
N LEU A 63 17.83 -6.45 11.72
CA LEU A 63 16.71 -5.94 10.94
C LEU A 63 16.05 -4.79 11.71
N LYS A 64 16.16 -3.57 11.17
CA LYS A 64 15.71 -2.35 11.85
C LYS A 64 14.26 -2.02 11.57
N SER A 65 13.83 -2.16 10.32
CA SER A 65 12.45 -1.88 9.92
C SER A 65 12.11 -2.53 8.59
N MET A 66 10.81 -2.71 8.38
CA MET A 66 10.22 -3.11 7.12
C MET A 66 9.04 -2.18 6.84
N LYS A 67 8.97 -1.63 5.63
CA LYS A 67 7.83 -0.85 5.15
C LYS A 67 7.31 -1.49 3.89
N ILE A 68 6.00 -1.73 3.85
CA ILE A 68 5.30 -2.32 2.72
C ILE A 68 4.39 -1.24 2.14
N SER A 69 4.36 -1.14 0.81
CA SER A 69 3.42 -0.30 0.08
C SER A 69 3.06 -0.97 -1.24
N THR A 70 2.02 -0.49 -1.90
CA THR A 70 1.65 -0.95 -3.25
C THR A 70 2.21 0.00 -4.31
N VAL A 71 2.66 -0.52 -5.44
CA VAL A 71 3.05 0.24 -6.64
C VAL A 71 2.38 -0.36 -7.87
N MET A 72 2.20 0.46 -8.91
CA MET A 72 1.54 0.04 -10.14
C MET A 72 2.54 -0.01 -11.29
N LYS A 73 2.63 -1.16 -11.96
CA LYS A 73 3.42 -1.33 -13.18
C LYS A 73 2.49 -1.30 -14.38
N CYS A 74 2.73 -0.37 -15.31
CA CYS A 74 1.95 -0.26 -16.54
C CYS A 74 2.91 -0.32 -17.73
N VAL A 75 2.94 -1.45 -18.45
CA VAL A 75 3.72 -1.54 -19.69
C VAL A 75 2.83 -1.13 -20.86
N GLN A 76 3.40 -0.36 -21.79
CA GLN A 76 2.66 0.17 -22.95
C GLN A 76 2.02 -0.98 -23.75
N GLY A 77 0.70 -0.90 -23.97
CA GLY A 77 -0.06 -1.93 -24.69
C GLY A 77 -0.51 -3.14 -23.86
N SER A 78 -0.24 -3.16 -22.54
CA SER A 78 -0.70 -4.22 -21.62
C SER A 78 -1.51 -3.64 -20.46
N PRO A 79 -2.40 -4.43 -19.82
CA PRO A 79 -3.09 -3.99 -18.61
C PRO A 79 -2.08 -3.74 -17.49
N CYS A 80 -2.37 -2.75 -16.64
CA CYS A 80 -1.53 -2.48 -15.47
C CYS A 80 -1.65 -3.62 -14.45
N SER A 81 -0.58 -3.89 -13.71
CA SER A 81 -0.56 -4.83 -12.58
C SER A 81 -0.11 -4.13 -11.29
N LEU A 82 -0.60 -4.61 -10.14
CA LEU A 82 -0.16 -4.14 -8.83
C LEU A 82 0.99 -5.01 -8.33
N HIS A 83 1.96 -4.36 -7.69
CA HIS A 83 3.12 -5.03 -7.12
C HIS A 83 3.33 -4.53 -5.68
N LEU A 84 3.78 -5.41 -4.79
CA LEU A 84 4.25 -5.00 -3.46
C LEU A 84 5.62 -4.38 -3.58
N ASN A 85 5.78 -3.21 -3.00
CA ASN A 85 7.04 -2.53 -2.79
C ASN A 85 7.45 -2.67 -1.32
N ILE A 86 8.47 -3.51 -1.08
CA ILE A 86 8.96 -3.86 0.24
C ILE A 86 10.31 -3.15 0.44
N LYS A 87 10.36 -2.26 1.42
CA LYS A 87 11.57 -1.52 1.82
C LYS A 87 12.02 -2.00 3.20
N GLY A 88 13.11 -2.75 3.23
CA GLY A 88 13.76 -3.21 4.45
C GLY A 88 14.96 -2.34 4.82
N THR A 89 15.13 -2.02 6.09
CA THR A 89 16.38 -1.44 6.61
C THR A 89 17.07 -2.44 7.51
N LEU A 90 18.34 -2.72 7.25
CA LEU A 90 19.18 -3.57 8.09
C LEU A 90 20.50 -2.90 8.43
N SER A 91 21.09 -3.29 9.56
CA SER A 91 22.51 -3.06 9.83
C SER A 91 23.33 -4.19 9.21
N LEU A 92 24.34 -3.88 8.40
CA LEU A 92 25.21 -4.93 7.87
C LEU A 92 26.02 -5.57 8.99
N ASP A 93 26.17 -6.88 8.88
CA ASP A 93 26.98 -7.70 9.75
C ASP A 93 27.81 -8.68 8.91
N GLU A 94 28.99 -9.08 9.40
CA GLU A 94 29.84 -10.05 8.71
C GLU A 94 29.22 -11.45 8.61
N ASN A 95 28.34 -11.79 9.54
CA ASN A 95 27.62 -13.06 9.60
C ASN A 95 26.37 -13.08 8.69
N ILE A 96 26.08 -11.97 8.01
CA ILE A 96 24.93 -11.82 7.12
C ILE A 96 25.39 -11.67 5.68
N ARG A 97 24.94 -12.62 4.84
CA ARG A 97 25.25 -12.68 3.41
C ARG A 97 24.18 -12.02 2.54
N GLY A 98 23.01 -11.74 3.10
CA GLY A 98 21.85 -11.30 2.36
C GLY A 98 20.57 -11.30 3.18
N LEU A 99 19.46 -11.15 2.47
CA LEU A 99 18.10 -11.24 2.98
C LEU A 99 17.27 -12.21 2.14
N GLU A 100 16.26 -12.81 2.75
CA GLU A 100 15.16 -13.48 2.05
C GLU A 100 13.87 -12.71 2.33
N ILE A 101 13.15 -12.35 1.28
CA ILE A 101 11.87 -11.65 1.35
C ILE A 101 10.82 -12.60 0.80
N CYS A 102 9.80 -12.91 1.60
CA CYS A 102 8.71 -13.79 1.25
C CYS A 102 7.36 -13.09 1.40
N SER A 103 6.44 -13.35 0.49
CA SER A 103 5.02 -13.00 0.59
C SER A 103 4.19 -14.27 0.58
N LEU A 104 3.24 -14.38 1.50
CA LEU A 104 2.23 -15.43 1.56
C LEU A 104 0.86 -14.78 1.40
N SER A 105 0.11 -15.16 0.36
CA SER A 105 -1.32 -14.83 0.28
C SER A 105 -2.06 -15.68 1.30
N LEU A 106 -2.77 -15.05 2.23
CA LEU A 106 -3.56 -15.76 3.23
C LEU A 106 -4.85 -16.33 2.63
N ASP A 107 -5.34 -15.72 1.55
CA ASP A 107 -6.53 -16.16 0.83
C ASP A 107 -6.29 -17.44 0.01
N THR A 108 -5.15 -17.50 -0.70
CA THR A 108 -4.85 -18.62 -1.61
C THR A 108 -3.78 -19.59 -1.09
N GLN A 109 -3.14 -19.26 0.04
CA GLN A 109 -1.97 -19.95 0.60
C GLN A 109 -0.76 -20.03 -0.35
N GLN A 110 -0.75 -19.24 -1.43
CA GLN A 110 0.39 -19.18 -2.35
C GLN A 110 1.51 -18.33 -1.77
N SER A 111 2.75 -18.87 -1.80
CA SER A 111 3.94 -18.19 -1.32
C SER A 111 4.91 -17.87 -2.45
N GLN A 112 5.49 -16.67 -2.43
CA GLN A 112 6.59 -16.28 -3.32
C GLN A 112 7.75 -15.75 -2.48
N CYS A 113 8.97 -16.22 -2.76
CA CYS A 113 10.16 -15.82 -2.01
C CYS A 113 11.30 -15.40 -2.96
N THR A 114 12.06 -14.39 -2.55
CA THR A 114 13.26 -13.91 -3.25
C THR A 114 14.42 -13.77 -2.28
N ASN A 115 15.57 -14.33 -2.69
CA ASN A 115 16.84 -14.16 -2.02
C ASN A 115 17.60 -12.97 -2.58
N VAL A 116 17.91 -12.00 -1.74
CA VAL A 116 18.77 -10.86 -2.02
C VAL A 116 20.15 -11.12 -1.43
N ARG A 117 21.17 -11.25 -2.29
CA ARG A 117 22.56 -11.48 -1.86
C ARG A 117 23.39 -10.20 -1.93
N PHE A 118 24.19 -9.94 -0.91
CA PHE A 118 25.13 -8.83 -0.87
C PHE A 118 26.52 -9.26 -1.33
N ALA A 119 27.24 -8.36 -2.01
CA ALA A 119 28.65 -8.60 -2.34
C ALA A 119 29.53 -8.66 -1.08
N ARG A 120 30.10 -9.84 -0.78
CA ARG A 120 30.90 -10.13 0.43
C ARG A 120 31.98 -9.07 0.75
N LYS A 121 32.74 -8.62 -0.26
CA LYS A 121 33.83 -7.64 -0.07
C LYS A 121 33.33 -6.31 0.51
N LYS A 122 32.15 -5.85 0.07
CA LYS A 122 31.55 -4.59 0.54
C LYS A 122 30.81 -4.75 1.88
N SER A 123 30.22 -5.92 2.13
CA SER A 123 29.56 -6.21 3.42
C SER A 123 30.54 -6.14 4.59
N LYS A 124 31.74 -6.74 4.47
CA LYS A 124 32.79 -6.63 5.50
C LYS A 124 33.25 -5.19 5.75
N MET A 125 33.38 -4.40 4.69
CA MET A 125 33.85 -3.00 4.77
C MET A 125 32.81 -2.06 5.39
N LEU A 126 31.53 -2.42 5.35
CA LEU A 126 30.41 -1.61 5.82
C LEU A 126 29.76 -2.19 7.09
N ASN A 127 30.52 -2.96 7.88
CA ASN A 127 30.03 -3.56 9.12
C ASN A 127 29.41 -2.48 10.04
N GLY A 128 28.22 -2.76 10.58
CA GLY A 128 27.44 -1.84 11.41
C GLY A 128 26.70 -0.72 10.67
N LYS A 129 26.97 -0.47 9.38
CA LYS A 129 26.27 0.58 8.60
C LYS A 129 24.85 0.16 8.27
N LYS A 130 23.93 1.12 8.28
CA LYS A 130 22.52 0.93 7.89
C LYS A 130 22.40 0.93 6.37
N VAL A 131 21.78 -0.10 5.84
CA VAL A 131 21.53 -0.31 4.42
C VAL A 131 20.04 -0.52 4.21
N GLN A 132 19.52 0.13 3.17
CA GLN A 132 18.16 -0.03 2.72
C GLN A 132 18.14 -0.95 1.51
N VAL A 133 17.22 -1.91 1.53
CA VAL A 133 16.96 -2.83 0.43
C VAL A 133 15.52 -2.62 0.01
N GLN A 134 15.29 -2.37 -1.27
CA GLN A 134 13.97 -2.22 -1.84
C GLN A 134 13.76 -3.28 -2.92
N PHE A 135 12.66 -4.02 -2.82
CA PHE A 135 12.23 -5.00 -3.81
C PHE A 135 10.76 -4.76 -4.16
N ASN A 136 10.44 -4.67 -5.44
CA ASN A 136 9.10 -4.28 -5.91
C ASN A 136 8.52 -5.15 -7.04
N CYS A 137 8.93 -6.42 -7.13
CA CYS A 137 8.49 -7.35 -8.20
C CYS A 137 7.49 -8.43 -7.76
N ILE A 138 6.92 -8.35 -6.55
CA ILE A 138 5.92 -9.33 -6.11
C ILE A 138 4.56 -8.86 -6.62
N GLU A 139 4.04 -9.51 -7.64
CA GLU A 139 2.72 -9.21 -8.19
C GLU A 139 1.61 -9.61 -7.20
N VAL A 140 0.63 -8.73 -7.02
CA VAL A 140 -0.50 -8.93 -6.12
C VAL A 140 -1.78 -8.43 -6.76
N ASN A 141 -2.90 -9.00 -6.32
CA ASN A 141 -4.22 -8.54 -6.70
C ASN A 141 -4.81 -7.62 -5.64
N VAL A 142 -5.75 -6.80 -6.10
CA VAL A 142 -6.64 -6.01 -5.29
C VAL A 142 -7.27 -6.85 -4.17
N ALA A 143 -7.42 -6.25 -2.99
CA ALA A 143 -8.12 -6.82 -1.83
C ALA A 143 -7.49 -8.11 -1.27
N GLN A 144 -6.31 -8.51 -1.74
CA GLN A 144 -5.60 -9.64 -1.14
C GLN A 144 -5.07 -9.29 0.26
N HIS A 145 -5.14 -10.28 1.15
CA HIS A 145 -4.49 -10.24 2.45
C HIS A 145 -3.17 -10.98 2.40
N ILE A 146 -2.07 -10.24 2.55
CA ILE A 146 -0.71 -10.76 2.36
C ILE A 146 0.05 -10.72 3.68
N TYR A 147 0.70 -11.83 4.03
CA TYR A 147 1.68 -11.90 5.10
C TYR A 147 3.09 -11.81 4.52
N VAL A 148 3.81 -10.73 4.81
CA VAL A 148 5.17 -10.51 4.33
C VAL A 148 6.16 -10.83 5.45
N THR A 149 7.21 -11.57 5.11
CA THR A 149 8.30 -11.90 6.04
C THR A 149 9.65 -11.59 5.41
N MET A 150 10.52 -10.96 6.19
CA MET A 150 11.90 -10.68 5.84
C MET A 150 12.83 -11.37 6.85
N LYS A 151 13.71 -12.23 6.33
CA LYS A 151 14.70 -13.00 7.10
C LYS A 151 16.10 -12.67 6.63
N THR A 152 17.08 -12.97 7.48
CA THR A 152 18.49 -12.93 7.12
C THR A 152 18.89 -14.17 6.29
N VAL A 153 20.02 -14.07 5.58
CA VAL A 153 20.65 -15.22 4.92
C VAL A 153 22.08 -15.38 5.46
N PRO A 154 22.40 -16.46 6.20
CA PRO A 154 21.50 -17.56 6.61
C PRO A 154 20.38 -17.08 7.56
N ASN A 155 19.27 -17.82 7.63
CA ASN A 155 18.13 -17.53 8.49
C ASN A 155 18.49 -17.77 9.97
N TYR A 156 18.49 -16.71 10.78
CA TYR A 156 18.63 -16.81 12.23
C TYR A 156 17.27 -16.71 12.93
N CYS A 157 16.99 -17.60 13.89
CA CYS A 157 15.64 -17.82 14.44
C CYS A 157 14.96 -16.55 14.99
N GLU A 158 15.73 -15.73 15.70
CA GLU A 158 15.23 -14.50 16.34
C GLU A 158 15.35 -13.25 15.46
N VAL A 159 16.00 -13.36 14.30
CA VAL A 159 16.29 -12.21 13.42
C VAL A 159 15.38 -12.24 12.19
N LYS A 160 14.11 -11.93 12.42
CA LYS A 160 13.06 -11.85 11.39
C LYS A 160 12.14 -10.66 11.63
N LEU A 161 11.63 -10.08 10.55
CA LEU A 161 10.52 -9.12 10.59
C LEU A 161 9.36 -9.69 9.79
N SER A 162 8.16 -9.59 10.34
CA SER A 162 6.94 -10.01 9.67
C SER A 162 5.85 -8.96 9.85
N GLN A 163 5.04 -8.76 8.82
CA GLN A 163 3.96 -7.79 8.84
C GLN A 163 2.85 -8.24 7.89
N GLU A 164 1.61 -8.07 8.32
CA GLU A 164 0.43 -8.21 7.46
C GLU A 164 0.20 -6.94 6.64
N TYR A 165 -0.20 -7.13 5.39
CA TYR A 165 -0.48 -6.06 4.46
C TYR A 165 -1.72 -6.38 3.65
N TYR A 166 -2.68 -5.46 3.65
CA TYR A 166 -3.87 -5.54 2.82
C TYR A 166 -3.65 -4.69 1.58
N VAL A 167 -3.83 -5.28 0.40
CA VAL A 167 -3.70 -4.55 -0.86
C VAL A 167 -4.92 -3.67 -1.05
N GLU A 168 -4.76 -2.40 -0.72
CA GLU A 168 -5.79 -1.38 -0.91
C GLU A 168 -6.11 -1.22 -2.40
N ALA A 169 -7.40 -1.05 -2.70
CA ALA A 169 -7.84 -0.88 -4.06
C ALA A 169 -8.98 0.13 -4.15
N GLY A 170 -8.86 1.05 -5.11
CA GLY A 170 -9.88 2.03 -5.41
C GLY A 170 -10.27 2.85 -4.19
N MET A 171 -9.29 3.45 -3.51
CA MET A 171 -9.59 4.55 -2.59
C MET A 171 -10.29 5.66 -3.37
N PHE A 172 -11.28 6.27 -2.71
CA PHE A 172 -11.96 7.42 -3.25
C PHE A 172 -11.95 8.55 -2.24
N ASP A 173 -11.82 9.76 -2.76
CA ASP A 173 -12.04 11.00 -2.03
C ASP A 173 -13.43 11.52 -2.34
N TYR A 174 -13.92 12.40 -1.48
CA TYR A 174 -15.18 13.08 -1.71
C TYR A 174 -15.10 14.57 -1.37
N ASN A 175 -15.94 15.35 -2.05
CA ASN A 175 -16.21 16.73 -1.72
C ASN A 175 -17.71 16.96 -1.59
N VAL A 176 -18.14 17.73 -0.60
CA VAL A 176 -19.56 17.95 -0.32
C VAL A 176 -19.95 19.38 -0.69
N ASP A 177 -20.80 19.52 -1.70
CA ASP A 177 -21.48 20.77 -2.02
C ASP A 177 -22.83 20.83 -1.29
N ARG A 178 -22.85 21.53 -0.15
CA ARG A 178 -24.04 21.67 0.69
C ARG A 178 -25.14 22.51 0.04
N ALA A 179 -24.77 23.47 -0.81
CA ALA A 179 -25.73 24.35 -1.47
C ALA A 179 -26.51 23.60 -2.55
N ARG A 180 -25.82 22.74 -3.30
CA ARG A 180 -26.43 21.91 -4.36
C ARG A 180 -26.94 20.56 -3.88
N LYS A 181 -26.66 20.21 -2.61
CA LYS A 181 -26.93 18.89 -2.03
C LYS A 181 -26.31 17.75 -2.85
N VAL A 182 -25.03 17.91 -3.19
CA VAL A 182 -24.27 16.97 -4.02
C VAL A 182 -22.99 16.55 -3.31
N ILE A 183 -22.66 15.27 -3.43
CA ILE A 183 -21.36 14.70 -3.04
C ILE A 183 -20.64 14.33 -4.34
N SER A 184 -19.50 14.96 -4.59
CA SER A 184 -18.61 14.63 -5.70
C SER A 184 -17.58 13.62 -5.21
N VAL A 185 -17.58 12.42 -5.78
CA VAL A 185 -16.63 11.35 -5.46
C VAL A 185 -15.57 11.29 -6.55
N ASN A 186 -14.30 11.23 -6.16
CA ASN A 186 -13.17 11.09 -7.07
C ASN A 186 -12.40 9.82 -6.71
N VAL A 187 -12.26 8.90 -7.65
CA VAL A 187 -11.58 7.62 -7.41
C VAL A 187 -10.13 7.74 -7.85
N SER A 188 -9.22 7.65 -6.89
CA SER A 188 -7.80 7.50 -7.16
C SER A 188 -7.46 6.02 -7.38
N ASN A 189 -6.31 5.74 -7.99
CA ASN A 189 -5.68 4.41 -7.88
C ASN A 189 -6.44 3.20 -8.47
N PHE A 190 -7.25 3.37 -9.53
CA PHE A 190 -7.79 2.22 -10.27
C PHE A 190 -6.85 1.72 -11.38
N LEU A 191 -6.80 0.39 -11.57
CA LEU A 191 -6.18 -0.28 -12.71
C LEU A 191 -6.99 0.05 -13.98
N ARG A 192 -6.33 0.55 -15.03
CA ARG A 192 -7.01 0.82 -16.32
C ARG A 192 -7.74 -0.47 -16.73
N ASP A 193 -9.00 -0.32 -17.14
CA ASP A 193 -9.94 -1.38 -17.56
C ASP A 193 -10.89 -1.97 -16.49
N GLN A 194 -10.83 -1.55 -15.23
CA GLN A 194 -11.79 -1.97 -14.20
C GLN A 194 -12.81 -0.86 -13.89
N ASP A 195 -14.10 -1.18 -13.94
CA ASP A 195 -15.17 -0.27 -13.53
C ASP A 195 -15.21 -0.16 -11.99
N TYR A 196 -15.67 0.99 -11.49
CA TYR A 196 -15.80 1.24 -10.05
C TYR A 196 -17.23 1.65 -9.70
N TYR A 197 -17.84 0.93 -8.78
CA TYR A 197 -19.18 1.21 -8.29
C TYR A 197 -19.13 2.17 -7.11
N VAL A 198 -20.05 3.13 -7.09
CA VAL A 198 -20.22 4.08 -5.99
C VAL A 198 -21.70 4.21 -5.69
N ARG A 199 -22.08 4.19 -4.42
CA ARG A 199 -23.46 4.48 -3.99
C ARG A 199 -23.52 5.30 -2.72
N LEU A 200 -24.68 5.91 -2.48
CA LEU A 200 -25.06 6.43 -1.17
C LEU A 200 -25.90 5.39 -0.43
N CYS A 201 -25.62 5.25 0.86
CA CYS A 201 -26.38 4.37 1.74
C CYS A 201 -26.49 4.93 3.16
N HIS A 202 -27.40 4.36 3.95
CA HIS A 202 -27.44 4.59 5.38
C HIS A 202 -26.65 3.51 6.13
N LYS A 203 -25.76 3.94 7.03
CA LYS A 203 -24.97 3.10 7.91
C LYS A 203 -25.85 2.55 9.03
N TRP A 204 -26.14 1.26 8.94
CA TRP A 204 -26.69 0.41 10.00
C TRP A 204 -25.75 -0.78 10.24
N PHE A 205 -26.27 -2.00 10.43
CA PHE A 205 -25.46 -3.23 10.47
C PHE A 205 -24.85 -3.55 9.10
N THR A 206 -25.60 -3.27 8.02
CA THR A 206 -25.15 -3.25 6.63
C THR A 206 -25.58 -1.93 5.98
N CYS A 207 -24.87 -1.52 4.93
CA CYS A 207 -25.13 -0.30 4.16
C CYS A 207 -26.46 -0.44 3.37
N GLU A 208 -27.51 0.26 3.80
CA GLU A 208 -28.86 0.22 3.23
C GLU A 208 -29.00 1.25 2.09
N ASP A 209 -29.44 0.80 0.91
CA ASP A 209 -29.47 1.61 -0.31
C ASP A 209 -30.38 2.85 -0.22
N VAL A 210 -29.85 4.01 -0.62
CA VAL A 210 -30.59 5.29 -0.72
C VAL A 210 -30.94 5.61 -2.18
N GLY A 211 -30.70 4.66 -3.10
CA GLY A 211 -31.08 4.75 -4.52
C GLY A 211 -30.17 5.60 -5.40
N ALA A 212 -29.21 6.36 -4.81
CA ALA A 212 -28.19 7.05 -5.58
C ALA A 212 -27.00 6.12 -5.85
N PHE A 213 -26.84 5.71 -7.10
CA PHE A 213 -25.82 4.78 -7.56
C PHE A 213 -25.15 5.29 -8.84
N ALA A 214 -23.85 5.05 -8.96
CA ALA A 214 -23.05 5.44 -10.09
C ALA A 214 -21.99 4.39 -10.42
N VAL A 215 -21.60 4.36 -11.69
CA VAL A 215 -20.48 3.56 -12.19
C VAL A 215 -19.48 4.51 -12.82
N ILE A 216 -18.25 4.51 -12.32
CA ILE A 216 -17.13 5.20 -12.97
C ILE A 216 -16.46 4.19 -13.90
N LYS A 217 -16.42 4.51 -15.19
CA LYS A 217 -15.85 3.61 -16.19
C LYS A 217 -14.33 3.67 -16.17
N GLY A 218 -13.69 2.50 -16.13
CA GLY A 218 -12.23 2.40 -16.04
C GLY A 218 -11.46 2.98 -17.25
N LYS A 219 -12.14 3.28 -18.35
CA LYS A 219 -11.55 3.84 -19.57
C LYS A 219 -11.69 5.38 -19.68
N GLU A 220 -12.44 6.00 -18.79
CA GLU A 220 -12.68 7.44 -18.83
C GLU A 220 -11.52 8.25 -18.24
N SER A 221 -11.27 9.43 -18.81
CA SER A 221 -10.24 10.36 -18.34
C SER A 221 -10.64 11.07 -17.04
N LEU A 222 -11.94 11.30 -16.85
CA LEU A 222 -12.54 11.86 -15.65
C LEU A 222 -13.00 10.73 -14.73
N LYS A 223 -12.33 10.60 -13.59
CA LYS A 223 -12.56 9.51 -12.62
C LYS A 223 -13.46 9.96 -11.48
N SER A 224 -14.49 10.75 -11.79
CA SER A 224 -15.34 11.38 -10.78
C SER A 224 -16.82 11.27 -11.11
N VAL A 225 -17.64 11.20 -10.07
CA VAL A 225 -19.09 11.19 -10.19
C VAL A 225 -19.75 12.01 -9.08
N SER A 226 -20.90 12.58 -9.40
CA SER A 226 -21.68 13.41 -8.49
C SER A 226 -22.96 12.70 -8.07
N LEU A 227 -23.12 12.47 -6.77
CA LEU A 227 -24.30 11.83 -6.18
C LEU A 227 -25.12 12.86 -5.41
N LYS A 228 -26.42 12.95 -5.71
CA LYS A 228 -27.35 13.85 -4.99
C LYS A 228 -27.82 13.18 -3.70
N TYR A 229 -27.97 13.98 -2.65
CA TYR A 229 -28.55 13.53 -1.39
C TYR A 229 -29.74 14.40 -0.98
N SER A 230 -30.72 13.79 -0.31
CA SER A 230 -31.95 14.48 0.09
C SER A 230 -31.79 15.26 1.41
N GLN A 231 -31.14 14.62 2.39
CA GLN A 231 -31.00 15.07 3.77
C GLN A 231 -29.57 14.90 4.28
N LEU A 232 -29.16 15.78 5.19
CA LEU A 232 -27.87 15.71 5.87
C LEU A 232 -28.01 14.81 7.10
N LEU A 233 -27.70 13.53 6.95
CA LEU A 233 -27.81 12.55 8.02
C LEU A 233 -26.41 12.06 8.43
N PRO A 234 -26.09 11.94 9.74
CA PRO A 234 -24.81 11.39 10.18
C PRO A 234 -24.56 9.95 9.74
N CYS A 235 -25.64 9.18 9.53
CA CYS A 235 -25.57 7.82 9.01
C CYS A 235 -25.45 7.76 7.48
N LEU A 236 -25.55 8.88 6.74
CA LEU A 236 -25.41 8.87 5.29
C LEU A 236 -23.94 8.72 4.92
N CYS A 237 -23.63 7.61 4.24
CA CYS A 237 -22.28 7.24 3.84
C CYS A 237 -22.21 6.97 2.34
N ILE A 238 -20.99 7.08 1.84
CA ILE A 238 -20.59 6.71 0.48
C ILE A 238 -19.98 5.32 0.59
N GLU A 239 -20.45 4.38 -0.20
CA GLU A 239 -19.83 3.07 -0.34
C GLU A 239 -19.31 2.88 -1.76
N GLY A 240 -18.07 2.43 -1.89
CA GLY A 240 -17.40 2.21 -3.16
C GLY A 240 -16.70 0.86 -3.24
N TRP A 241 -16.72 0.23 -4.41
CA TRP A 241 -15.99 -1.02 -4.67
C TRP A 241 -15.68 -1.19 -6.16
N LEU A 242 -14.65 -1.99 -6.45
CA LEU A 242 -14.31 -2.37 -7.82
C LEU A 242 -15.34 -3.36 -8.38
N ALA A 243 -15.58 -3.31 -9.68
CA ALA A 243 -16.47 -4.21 -10.41
C ALA A 243 -15.84 -5.60 -10.64
N ILE A 244 -15.30 -6.20 -9.59
CA ILE A 244 -14.73 -7.55 -9.57
C ILE A 244 -15.48 -8.42 -8.54
N PRO A 245 -15.51 -9.74 -8.73
CA PRO A 245 -16.06 -10.66 -7.73
C PRO A 245 -15.39 -10.46 -6.36
N ASP A 246 -16.20 -10.49 -5.30
CA ASP A 246 -15.76 -10.37 -3.91
C ASP A 246 -14.93 -9.11 -3.60
N ALA A 247 -15.13 -8.04 -4.38
CA ALA A 247 -14.50 -6.76 -4.12
C ALA A 247 -14.85 -6.27 -2.72
N ARG A 248 -13.81 -5.97 -1.93
CA ARG A 248 -13.98 -5.31 -0.65
C ARG A 248 -14.61 -3.93 -0.86
N ARG A 249 -15.65 -3.66 -0.07
CA ARG A 249 -16.34 -2.37 -0.07
C ARG A 249 -15.65 -1.41 0.90
N ILE A 250 -15.41 -0.19 0.45
CA ILE A 250 -14.89 0.92 1.26
C ILE A 250 -16.07 1.83 1.56
N GLN A 251 -16.21 2.22 2.83
CA GLN A 251 -17.27 3.10 3.29
C GLN A 251 -16.67 4.33 3.98
N LEU A 252 -17.12 5.52 3.56
CA LEU A 252 -16.78 6.81 4.17
C LEU A 252 -18.07 7.56 4.50
N CYS A 253 -18.14 8.21 5.67
CA CYS A 253 -19.35 8.86 6.16
C CYS A 253 -19.12 10.37 6.31
N PRO A 254 -19.48 11.20 5.31
CA PRO A 254 -19.14 12.63 5.26
C PRO A 254 -19.70 13.49 6.38
N PHE A 255 -20.72 13.01 7.06
CA PHE A 255 -21.49 13.75 8.07
C PHE A 255 -21.42 13.10 9.46
N GLU A 256 -20.59 12.08 9.62
CA GLU A 256 -20.29 11.48 10.91
C GLU A 256 -19.33 12.44 11.67
N ASN A 257 -19.64 12.71 12.95
CA ASN A 257 -18.87 13.62 13.80
C ASN A 257 -17.70 12.91 14.50
#